data_AF-A0A2E3RT46-F1
#
_entry.id   AF-A0A2E3RT46-F1
#
_cell.length_a   1.000
_cell.length_b   1.000
_cell.length_c   1.000
_cell.angle_alpha   90.00
_cell.angle_beta   90.00
_cell.angle_gamma   90.00
#
_symmetry.space_group_name_H-M   'P 1'
#
loop_
_entity.id
_entity.type
_entity.pdbx_description
1 polymer ?
#
loop_
_entity_poly.entity_id
_entity_poly.type
_entity_poly.pdbx_seq_one_letter_code
_entity_poly.pdbx_strand_id
1 'polypeptide(L)'
;MNNDNPGHTNLGESIEWAFSSDKDPAMTMADWLIHEIHPASESAVEFIVDPGRTTEELTSAKDVFKGMRVEGESTDDRRLAARLYTATIAAALVRHAKRITTQSDKALTKALEGLSEDAGVDGRLRELAAGAIRHLAESGS
;
A
#
# COMPACT_ATOMS: atom_id res chain seq x y z
N MET A 1 -42.91 -17.34 19.75
CA MET A 1 -41.80 -17.99 20.49
C MET A 1 -40.72 -18.32 19.49
N ASN A 2 -39.57 -17.70 19.72
CA ASN A 2 -38.38 -17.68 18.86
C ASN A 2 -37.73 -19.06 18.75
N ASN A 3 -37.12 -19.35 17.59
CA ASN A 3 -35.76 -19.87 17.53
C ASN A 3 -35.20 -19.74 16.10
N ASP A 4 -34.76 -18.54 15.75
CA ASP A 4 -33.73 -18.36 14.72
C ASP A 4 -32.37 -18.65 15.36
N ASN A 5 -31.66 -19.66 14.87
CA ASN A 5 -30.25 -19.87 15.18
C ASN A 5 -29.46 -19.98 13.86
N PRO A 6 -28.69 -18.95 13.46
CA PRO A 6 -27.85 -18.97 12.29
C PRO A 6 -26.44 -19.43 12.67
N GLY A 7 -25.92 -20.47 12.02
CA GLY A 7 -24.61 -20.99 12.38
C GLY A 7 -24.08 -22.07 11.44
N HIS A 8 -24.40 -22.00 10.14
CA HIS A 8 -23.56 -22.65 9.15
C HIS A 8 -22.49 -21.66 8.75
N THR A 9 -21.40 -21.60 9.53
CA THR A 9 -20.13 -21.16 8.99
C THR A 9 -19.82 -22.11 7.84
N ASN A 10 -19.90 -21.59 6.62
CA ASN A 10 -19.72 -22.39 5.43
C ASN A 10 -18.27 -22.88 5.45
N LEU A 11 -18.08 -24.19 5.64
CA LEU A 11 -16.76 -24.82 5.57
C LEU A 11 -16.02 -24.43 4.27
N GLY A 12 -16.76 -24.09 3.22
CA GLY A 12 -16.24 -23.49 1.98
C GLY A 12 -15.58 -22.12 2.17
N GLU A 13 -16.11 -21.22 2.99
CA GLU A 13 -15.48 -19.90 3.27
C GLU A 13 -14.22 -20.05 4.13
N SER A 14 -14.23 -20.98 5.09
CA SER A 14 -13.06 -21.26 5.93
C SER A 14 -11.92 -21.95 5.16
N ILE A 15 -12.27 -22.73 4.13
CA ILE A 15 -11.31 -23.39 3.24
C ILE A 15 -10.82 -22.43 2.14
N GLU A 16 -11.66 -21.54 1.61
CA GLU A 16 -11.27 -20.46 0.69
C GLU A 16 -10.17 -19.57 1.28
N TRP A 17 -10.31 -19.17 2.55
CA TRP A 17 -9.28 -18.40 3.25
C TRP A 17 -7.99 -19.21 3.44
N ALA A 18 -8.11 -20.52 3.73
CA ALA A 18 -6.99 -21.42 3.91
C ALA A 18 -6.29 -21.83 2.59
N PHE A 19 -6.94 -21.73 1.44
CA PHE A 19 -6.32 -21.94 0.11
C PHE A 19 -5.81 -20.64 -0.53
N SER A 20 -6.23 -19.47 -0.04
CA SER A 20 -5.54 -18.19 -0.32
C SER A 20 -4.15 -18.08 0.34
N SER A 21 -3.68 -19.13 1.02
CA SER A 21 -2.37 -19.25 1.68
C SER A 21 -1.14 -19.13 0.75
N ASP A 22 -1.32 -18.84 -0.53
CA ASP A 22 -0.25 -18.46 -1.46
C ASP A 22 0.02 -16.93 -1.48
N LYS A 23 -0.82 -16.15 -0.79
CA LYS A 23 -0.59 -14.71 -0.59
C LYS A 23 0.25 -14.49 0.66
N ASP A 24 1.33 -13.72 0.52
CA ASP A 24 2.14 -13.21 1.62
C ASP A 24 1.23 -12.60 2.70
N PRO A 25 1.24 -13.08 3.96
CA PRO A 25 0.38 -12.59 5.03
C PRO A 25 0.47 -11.06 5.21
N ALA A 26 1.65 -10.48 4.99
CA ALA A 26 1.84 -9.04 5.04
C ALA A 26 1.03 -8.34 3.95
N MET A 27 0.98 -8.93 2.74
CA MET A 27 0.19 -8.39 1.63
C MET A 27 -1.30 -8.53 1.90
N THR A 28 -1.75 -9.66 2.45
CA THR A 28 -3.16 -9.82 2.85
C THR A 28 -3.59 -8.76 3.87
N MET A 29 -2.72 -8.45 4.85
CA MET A 29 -2.98 -7.37 5.80
C MET A 29 -3.06 -6.01 5.10
N ALA A 30 -2.15 -5.72 4.17
CA ALA A 30 -2.16 -4.47 3.42
C ALA A 30 -3.42 -4.32 2.54
N ASP A 31 -3.84 -5.39 1.87
CA ASP A 31 -5.05 -5.43 1.05
C ASP A 31 -6.30 -5.19 1.92
N TRP A 32 -6.37 -5.86 3.08
CA TRP A 32 -7.46 -5.66 4.04
C TRP A 32 -7.53 -4.22 4.56
N LEU A 33 -6.39 -3.65 4.94
CA LEU A 33 -6.32 -2.26 5.40
C LEU A 33 -6.76 -1.25 4.34
N ILE A 34 -6.50 -1.51 3.06
CA ILE A 34 -7.00 -0.68 1.96
C ILE A 34 -8.50 -0.86 1.75
N HIS A 35 -8.99 -2.09 1.87
CA HIS A 35 -10.43 -2.37 1.80
C HIS A 35 -11.21 -1.62 2.90
N GLU A 36 -10.68 -1.54 4.12
CA GLU A 36 -11.29 -0.80 5.23
C GLU A 36 -11.48 0.69 4.94
N ILE A 37 -10.51 1.34 4.28
CA ILE A 37 -10.61 2.77 3.94
C ILE A 37 -11.28 3.02 2.59
N HIS A 38 -11.31 2.01 1.72
CA HIS A 38 -11.91 2.08 0.40
C HIS A 38 -12.51 0.72 -0.01
N PRO A 39 -13.79 0.45 0.32
CA PRO A 39 -14.40 -0.88 0.17
C PRO A 39 -14.45 -1.43 -1.26
N ALA A 40 -14.40 -0.56 -2.28
CA ALA A 40 -14.36 -1.00 -3.68
C ALA A 40 -12.95 -1.40 -4.15
N SER A 41 -11.95 -1.40 -3.27
CA SER A 41 -10.58 -1.80 -3.57
C SER A 41 -10.23 -3.05 -2.78
N GLU A 42 -9.70 -4.06 -3.48
CA GLU A 42 -9.32 -5.36 -2.89
C GLU A 42 -7.82 -5.59 -2.91
N SER A 43 -7.05 -4.65 -3.47
CA SER A 43 -5.59 -4.75 -3.54
C SER A 43 -4.92 -3.41 -3.27
N ALA A 44 -3.95 -3.42 -2.37
CA ALA A 44 -3.12 -2.27 -2.06
C ALA A 44 -2.26 -1.85 -3.27
N VAL A 45 -1.74 -2.81 -4.02
CA VAL A 45 -0.97 -2.52 -5.24
C VAL A 45 -1.86 -1.88 -6.29
N GLU A 46 -3.01 -2.49 -6.60
CA GLU A 46 -3.94 -1.95 -7.61
C GLU A 46 -4.45 -0.56 -7.21
N PHE A 47 -4.73 -0.35 -5.92
CA PHE A 47 -5.08 0.96 -5.40
C PHE A 47 -3.99 2.00 -5.66
N ILE A 48 -2.73 1.69 -5.36
CA ILE A 48 -1.64 2.66 -5.55
C ILE A 48 -1.37 2.92 -7.04
N VAL A 49 -1.45 1.93 -7.91
CA VAL A 49 -1.12 2.09 -9.34
C VAL A 49 -2.24 2.75 -10.15
N ASP A 50 -3.47 2.75 -9.64
CA ASP A 50 -4.63 3.35 -10.29
C ASP A 50 -4.45 4.88 -10.50
N PRO A 51 -4.40 5.36 -11.75
CA PRO A 51 -4.21 6.78 -12.05
C PRO A 51 -5.41 7.65 -11.62
N GLY A 52 -6.59 7.07 -11.38
CA GLY A 52 -7.80 7.78 -10.98
C GLY A 52 -7.81 8.22 -9.51
N ARG A 53 -6.85 7.78 -8.69
CA ARG A 53 -6.84 8.08 -7.26
C ARG A 53 -6.53 9.53 -6.96
N THR A 54 -7.36 10.12 -6.12
CA THR A 54 -7.23 11.49 -5.62
C THR A 54 -6.08 11.60 -4.63
N THR A 55 -5.64 12.84 -4.36
CA THR A 55 -4.59 13.07 -3.37
C THR A 55 -5.06 12.71 -1.96
N GLU A 56 -6.34 12.93 -1.68
CA GLU A 56 -7.00 12.65 -0.41
C GLU A 56 -7.01 11.14 -0.14
N GLU A 57 -7.41 10.33 -1.12
CA GLU A 57 -7.34 8.87 -1.05
C GLU A 57 -5.91 8.35 -0.84
N LEU A 58 -4.94 8.90 -1.57
CA LEU A 58 -3.52 8.55 -1.39
C LEU A 58 -3.01 8.98 -0.01
N THR A 59 -3.53 10.07 0.56
CA THR A 59 -3.18 10.51 1.91
C THR A 59 -3.70 9.52 2.95
N SER A 60 -4.95 9.06 2.83
CA SER A 60 -5.53 8.04 3.71
C SER A 60 -4.73 6.73 3.64
N ALA A 61 -4.43 6.25 2.43
CA ALA A 61 -3.63 5.04 2.26
C ALA A 61 -2.21 5.19 2.85
N LYS A 62 -1.56 6.34 2.67
CA LYS A 62 -0.25 6.63 3.26
C LYS A 62 -0.31 6.56 4.79
N ASP A 63 -1.35 7.11 5.42
CA ASP A 63 -1.48 7.11 6.88
C ASP A 63 -1.72 5.69 7.42
N VAL A 64 -2.51 4.89 6.71
CA VAL A 64 -2.71 3.46 7.01
C VAL A 64 -1.41 2.66 6.92
N PHE A 65 -0.66 2.77 5.82
CA PHE A 65 0.63 2.08 5.70
C PHE A 65 1.67 2.59 6.70
N LYS A 66 1.59 3.86 7.11
CA LYS A 66 2.43 4.38 8.19
C LYS A 66 2.09 3.68 9.52
N GLY A 67 0.80 3.47 9.81
CA GLY A 67 0.36 2.69 10.97
C GLY A 67 0.92 1.27 10.95
N MET A 68 0.68 0.54 9.85
CA MET A 68 1.21 -0.82 9.65
C MET A 68 2.74 -0.88 9.77
N ARG A 69 3.46 0.14 9.31
CA ARG A 69 4.92 0.20 9.42
C ARG A 69 5.42 0.33 10.86
N VAL A 70 4.66 1.02 11.72
CA VAL A 70 5.01 1.24 13.13
C VAL A 70 4.54 0.09 14.00
N GLU A 71 3.34 -0.43 13.73
CA GLU A 71 2.62 -1.38 14.59
C GLU A 71 2.68 -2.82 14.08
N GLY A 72 3.17 -3.05 12.86
CA GLY A 72 3.25 -4.38 12.26
C GLY A 72 4.03 -5.36 13.14
N GLU A 73 3.48 -6.56 13.31
CA GLU A 73 3.97 -7.57 14.24
C GLU A 73 5.32 -8.13 13.78
N SER A 74 5.42 -8.47 12.48
CA SER A 74 6.63 -9.03 11.89
C SER A 74 7.52 -7.97 11.24
N THR A 75 8.78 -8.35 11.00
CA THR A 75 9.69 -7.50 10.22
C THR A 75 9.24 -7.39 8.76
N ASP A 76 8.59 -8.43 8.23
CA ASP A 76 8.12 -8.45 6.85
C ASP A 76 6.92 -7.53 6.67
N ASP A 77 6.00 -7.47 7.63
CA ASP A 77 4.91 -6.48 7.67
C ASP A 77 5.46 -5.05 7.61
N ARG A 78 6.41 -4.73 8.48
CA ARG A 78 6.99 -3.39 8.55
C ARG A 78 7.76 -3.02 7.29
N ARG A 79 8.42 -4.00 6.66
CA ARG A 79 9.14 -3.81 5.38
C ARG A 79 8.16 -3.59 4.23
N LEU A 80 7.13 -4.42 4.11
CA LEU A 80 6.10 -4.24 3.10
C LEU A 80 5.38 -2.90 3.27
N ALA A 81 4.97 -2.57 4.49
CA ALA A 81 4.34 -1.30 4.81
C ALA A 81 5.23 -0.10 4.46
N ALA A 82 6.55 -0.20 4.68
CA ALA A 82 7.48 0.84 4.26
C ALA A 82 7.56 0.99 2.73
N ARG A 83 7.49 -0.12 1.97
CA ARG A 83 7.45 -0.09 0.49
C ARG A 83 6.16 0.56 0.00
N LEU A 84 5.00 0.12 0.50
CA LEU A 84 3.70 0.66 0.13
C LEU A 84 3.56 2.13 0.52
N TYR A 85 4.01 2.51 1.72
CA TYR A 85 4.09 3.91 2.16
C TYR A 85 4.88 4.79 1.18
N THR A 86 6.08 4.34 0.79
CA THR A 86 6.92 5.07 -0.16
C THR A 86 6.26 5.13 -1.55
N ALA A 87 5.67 4.04 -2.01
CA ALA A 87 5.00 3.97 -3.31
C ALA A 87 3.78 4.90 -3.39
N THR A 88 3.00 5.02 -2.31
CA THR A 88 1.88 5.96 -2.22
C THR A 88 2.33 7.42 -2.32
N ILE A 89 3.45 7.76 -1.68
CA ILE A 89 4.05 9.10 -1.82
C ILE A 89 4.50 9.33 -3.27
N ALA A 90 5.12 8.32 -3.89
CA ALA A 90 5.55 8.39 -5.28
C ALA A 90 4.36 8.63 -6.23
N ALA A 91 3.24 7.93 -6.04
CA ALA A 91 2.02 8.14 -6.80
C ALA A 91 1.50 9.58 -6.69
N ALA A 92 1.47 10.15 -5.48
CA ALA A 92 1.02 11.52 -5.26
C ALA A 92 1.94 12.55 -5.94
N LEU A 93 3.25 12.34 -5.90
CA LEU A 93 4.22 13.20 -6.59
C LEU A 93 4.07 13.12 -8.11
N VAL A 94 4.06 11.92 -8.67
CA VAL A 94 4.04 11.73 -10.13
C VAL A 94 2.74 12.20 -10.76
N ARG A 95 1.60 11.94 -10.11
CA ARG A 95 0.28 12.21 -10.72
C ARG A 95 -0.28 13.58 -10.40
N HIS A 96 0.02 14.09 -9.20
CA HIS A 96 -0.61 15.31 -8.69
C HIS A 96 0.39 16.42 -8.41
N ALA A 97 1.69 16.19 -8.60
CA ALA A 97 2.76 17.12 -8.19
C ALA A 97 2.65 17.56 -6.71
N LYS A 98 2.03 16.72 -5.86
CA LYS A 98 1.74 17.04 -4.46
C LYS A 98 2.60 16.22 -3.52
N ARG A 99 3.23 16.92 -2.58
CA ARG A 99 3.98 16.31 -1.49
C ARG A 99 3.04 16.00 -0.32
N ILE A 100 2.80 14.72 -0.06
CA ILE A 100 1.95 14.25 1.06
C ILE A 100 2.75 13.76 2.28
N THR A 101 4.06 14.05 2.32
CA THR A 101 4.99 13.65 3.39
C THR A 101 5.81 14.83 3.91
N THR A 102 6.19 14.77 5.18
CA THR A 102 7.07 15.75 5.85
C THR A 102 8.54 15.31 5.85
N GLN A 103 8.87 14.14 5.29
CA GLN A 103 10.27 13.71 5.13
C GLN A 103 11.07 14.76 4.37
N SER A 104 12.37 14.90 4.68
CA SER A 104 13.27 15.76 3.89
C SER A 104 13.49 15.17 2.50
N ASP A 105 13.85 16.01 1.53
CA ASP A 105 14.12 15.55 0.15
C ASP A 105 15.18 14.47 0.11
N LYS A 106 16.29 14.66 0.84
CA LYS A 106 17.34 13.64 0.95
C LYS A 106 16.82 12.29 1.46
N ALA A 107 15.96 12.30 2.49
CA ALA A 107 15.41 11.07 3.05
C ALA A 107 14.40 10.41 2.09
N LEU A 108 13.60 11.22 1.41
CA LEU A 108 12.61 10.76 0.45
C LEU A 108 13.27 10.19 -0.81
N THR A 109 14.24 10.88 -1.39
CA THR A 109 15.01 10.40 -2.55
C THR A 109 15.64 9.04 -2.25
N LYS A 110 16.31 8.89 -1.09
CA LYS A 110 16.89 7.60 -0.68
C LYS A 110 15.85 6.48 -0.57
N ALA A 111 14.66 6.79 -0.05
CA ALA A 111 13.59 5.81 0.07
C ALA A 111 13.04 5.39 -1.30
N LEU A 112 12.89 6.35 -2.22
CA LEU A 112 12.44 6.11 -3.58
C LEU A 112 13.47 5.32 -4.41
N GLU A 113 14.76 5.64 -4.27
CA GLU A 113 15.85 4.88 -4.90
C GLU A 113 15.80 3.42 -4.44
N GLY A 114 15.77 3.20 -3.12
CA GLY A 114 15.66 1.86 -2.56
C GLY A 114 14.42 1.11 -3.01
N LEU A 115 13.27 1.78 -3.16
CA LEU A 115 12.07 1.17 -3.70
C LEU A 115 12.22 0.82 -5.19
N SER A 116 12.79 1.71 -6.00
CA SER A 116 12.95 1.51 -7.44
C SER A 116 13.87 0.34 -7.81
N GLU A 117 14.85 0.04 -6.94
CA GLU A 117 15.83 -1.02 -7.11
C GLU A 117 15.41 -2.36 -6.46
N ASP A 118 14.34 -2.38 -5.65
CA ASP A 118 13.91 -3.56 -4.90
C ASP A 118 13.19 -4.59 -5.80
N ALA A 119 13.94 -5.56 -6.32
CA ALA A 119 13.42 -6.61 -7.20
C ALA A 119 12.27 -7.44 -6.59
N GLY A 120 12.06 -7.41 -5.27
CA GLY A 120 10.93 -8.06 -4.60
C GLY A 120 9.63 -7.26 -4.64
N VAL A 121 9.61 -6.08 -5.27
CA VAL A 121 8.44 -5.19 -5.36
C VAL A 121 7.85 -5.21 -6.78
N ASP A 122 6.52 -5.12 -6.87
CA ASP A 122 5.79 -4.99 -8.13
C ASP A 122 6.42 -3.90 -9.02
N GLY A 123 6.66 -4.26 -10.29
CA GLY A 123 7.35 -3.40 -11.25
C GLY A 123 6.69 -2.04 -11.43
N ARG A 124 5.37 -1.95 -11.35
CA ARG A 124 4.61 -0.70 -11.48
C ARG A 124 4.87 0.25 -10.31
N LEU A 125 5.05 -0.29 -9.10
CA LEU A 125 5.42 0.52 -7.93
C LEU A 125 6.87 1.02 -8.04
N ARG A 126 7.77 0.19 -8.58
CA ARG A 126 9.16 0.60 -8.87
C ARG A 126 9.22 1.71 -9.91
N GLU A 127 8.39 1.63 -10.95
CA GLU A 127 8.27 2.65 -11.98
C GLU A 127 7.74 3.98 -11.42
N LEU A 128 6.75 3.94 -10.53
CA LEU A 128 6.27 5.12 -9.80
C LEU A 128 7.40 5.76 -9.00
N ALA A 129 8.19 4.96 -8.28
CA ALA A 129 9.33 5.45 -7.52
C ALA A 129 10.37 6.14 -8.41
N ALA A 130 10.73 5.51 -9.53
CA ALA A 130 11.63 6.10 -10.52
C ALA A 130 11.09 7.40 -11.14
N GLY A 131 9.77 7.47 -11.38
CA GLY A 131 9.09 8.69 -11.81
C GLY A 131 9.19 9.82 -10.78
N ALA A 132 8.97 9.50 -9.51
CA ALA A 132 9.03 10.48 -8.43
C ALA A 132 10.46 11.03 -8.23
N ILE A 133 11.50 10.20 -8.42
CA ILE A 133 12.90 10.66 -8.38
C ILE A 133 13.15 11.73 -9.45
N ARG A 134 12.68 11.50 -10.69
CA ARG A 134 12.80 12.48 -11.79
C ARG A 134 12.07 13.78 -11.45
N HIS A 135 10.83 13.67 -10.95
CA HIS A 135 10.06 14.84 -10.55
C HIS A 135 10.76 15.68 -9.46
N LEU A 136 11.39 15.05 -8.47
CA LEU A 136 12.13 15.75 -7.42
C LEU A 136 13.39 16.44 -7.97
N ALA A 137 14.10 15.82 -8.92
CA ALA A 137 15.26 16.43 -9.57
C ALA A 137 14.88 17.68 -10.38
N GLU A 138 13.73 17.65 -11.05
CA GLU A 138 13.20 18.77 -11.84
C GLU A 138 12.67 19.92 -10.97
N SER A 139 12.09 19.61 -9.80
CA SER A 139 11.52 20.61 -8.89
C SER A 139 12.55 21.33 -8.01
N GLY A 140 13.78 20.79 -7.92
CA GLY A 140 14.88 21.34 -7.12
C GLY A 140 15.89 22.18 -7.92
N SER A 141 15.66 22.40 -9.21
CA SER A 141 16.48 23.25 -10.09
C SER A 141 15.94 24.67 -10.24
#